data_AF-F0TEI2-F1
#
_entry.id   AF-F0TEI2-F1
#
_cell.length_a   1.000
_cell.length_b   1.000
_cell.length_c   1.000
_cell.angle_alpha   90.00
_cell.angle_beta   90.00
_cell.angle_gamma   90.00
#
_symmetry.space_group_name_H-M   'P 1'
#
loop_
_entity.id
_entity.type
_entity.pdbx_description
1 polymer ?
#
loop_
_entity_poly.entity_id
_entity_poly.type
_entity_poly.pdbx_seq_one_letter_code
_entity_poly.pdbx_strand_id
1 'polypeptide(L)'
;MSDEVKIVNEFDRDNHHYKIGVAADGQVSVYLDNETKAHHGYHFPSIIQIPKGIEVDGQMVLRIPIDNDCESAIEKGIADFK
;
A
#
# COMPACT_ATOMS: atom_id res chain seq x y z
N MET A 1 15.24 11.14 -9.89
CA MET A 1 14.58 11.64 -8.67
C MET A 1 14.51 10.45 -7.75
N SER A 2 14.96 10.57 -6.50
CA SER A 2 15.07 9.43 -5.60
C SER A 2 13.74 8.67 -5.54
N ASP A 3 13.77 7.36 -5.81
CA ASP A 3 12.67 6.41 -5.61
C ASP A 3 12.37 6.23 -4.11
N GLU A 4 12.30 7.32 -3.36
CA GLU A 4 12.13 7.30 -1.92
C GLU A 4 10.67 6.99 -1.61
N VAL A 5 10.44 5.75 -1.19
CA VAL A 5 9.15 5.29 -0.67
C VAL A 5 9.09 5.60 0.81
N LYS A 6 8.13 6.43 1.23
CA LYS A 6 7.83 6.70 2.64
C LYS A 6 6.76 5.74 3.11
N ILE A 7 7.07 4.95 4.15
CA ILE A 7 6.05 4.13 4.83
C ILE A 7 5.13 5.05 5.62
N VAL A 8 3.83 4.95 5.36
CA VAL A 8 2.80 5.84 5.92
C VAL A 8 1.86 5.12 6.87
N ASN A 9 1.63 3.82 6.67
CA ASN A 9 0.80 3.02 7.55
C ASN A 9 1.20 1.55 7.53
N GLU A 10 0.84 0.84 8.60
CA GLU A 10 0.99 -0.61 8.73
C GLU A 10 -0.25 -1.17 9.42
N PHE A 11 -0.78 -2.29 8.94
CA PHE A 11 -1.95 -2.93 9.53
C PHE A 11 -1.94 -4.45 9.35
N ASP A 12 -2.58 -5.14 10.28
CA ASP A 12 -2.76 -6.59 10.21
C ASP A 12 -4.16 -6.94 9.72
N ARG A 13 -4.25 -7.90 8.79
CA ARG A 13 -5.51 -8.38 8.24
C ARG A 13 -5.39 -9.84 7.85
N ASP A 14 -6.37 -10.65 8.23
CA ASP A 14 -6.45 -12.06 7.84
C ASP A 14 -5.16 -12.84 8.18
N ASN A 15 -4.53 -12.53 9.32
CA ASN A 15 -3.25 -13.08 9.79
C ASN A 15 -2.01 -12.70 8.94
N HIS A 16 -2.14 -11.68 8.10
CA HIS A 16 -1.04 -11.08 7.34
C HIS A 16 -0.77 -9.65 7.75
N HIS A 17 0.49 -9.25 7.72
CA HIS A 17 0.92 -7.89 8.01
C HIS A 17 1.12 -7.11 6.71
N TYR A 18 0.51 -5.93 6.58
CA TYR A 18 0.64 -5.08 5.41
C TYR A 18 1.35 -3.79 5.79
N LYS A 19 2.38 -3.41 5.04
CA LYS A 19 3.00 -2.08 5.13
C LYS A 19 2.68 -1.30 3.87
N ILE A 20 2.21 -0.08 4.03
CA ILE A 20 1.83 0.81 2.93
C ILE A 20 2.87 1.92 2.83
N GLY A 21 3.51 2.01 1.67
CA GLY A 21 4.40 3.08 1.29
C GLY A 21 3.79 3.95 0.20
N VAL A 22 4.19 5.22 0.17
CA VAL A 22 3.87 6.15 -0.92
C VAL A 22 5.14 6.78 -1.45
N ALA A 23 5.18 7.01 -2.76
CA ALA A 23 6.25 7.72 -3.44
C ALA A 23 5.78 9.11 -3.89
N ALA A 24 6.74 9.99 -4.23
CA ALA A 24 6.48 11.37 -4.63
C ALA A 24 5.61 11.52 -5.89
N ASP A 25 5.56 10.49 -6.74
CA ASP A 25 4.71 10.43 -7.94
C ASP A 25 3.26 9.99 -7.63
N GLY A 26 2.94 9.73 -6.36
CA GLY A 26 1.64 9.25 -5.91
C GLY A 26 1.44 7.74 -6.07
N GLN A 27 2.48 7.00 -6.48
CA GLN A 27 2.43 5.54 -6.51
C GLN A 27 2.37 4.97 -5.10
N VAL A 28 1.46 4.00 -4.88
CA VAL A 28 1.36 3.27 -3.62
C VAL A 28 2.09 1.95 -3.74
N SER A 29 2.88 1.63 -2.73
CA SER A 29 3.65 0.40 -2.60
C SER A 29 3.12 -0.39 -1.41
N VAL A 30 2.82 -1.67 -1.62
CA VAL A 30 2.33 -2.57 -0.57
C VAL A 30 3.37 -3.65 -0.32
N TYR A 31 3.76 -3.83 0.94
CA TYR A 31 4.62 -4.92 1.38
C TYR A 31 3.77 -5.88 2.20
N LEU A 32 3.84 -7.18 1.89
CA LEU A 32 3.12 -8.23 2.61
C LEU A 32 4.09 -9.01 3.50
N ASP A 33 3.71 -9.19 4.75
CA ASP A 33 4.46 -9.86 5.78
C ASP A 33 5.92 -9.36 5.86
N ASN A 34 6.87 -10.24 5.54
CA ASN A 34 8.30 -9.95 5.54
C ASN A 34 8.87 -9.87 4.12
N GLU A 35 8.02 -9.72 3.10
CA GLU A 35 8.47 -9.56 1.73
C GLU A 35 9.29 -8.26 1.59
N THR A 36 10.46 -8.39 0.97
CA THR A 36 11.31 -7.23 0.64
C THR A 36 10.86 -6.53 -0.64
N LYS A 37 9.98 -7.16 -1.41
CA LYS A 37 9.48 -6.65 -2.67
C LYS A 37 8.16 -5.92 -2.46
N ALA A 38 8.09 -4.70 -2.98
CA ALA A 38 6.84 -3.95 -3.04
C ALA A 38 5.93 -4.45 -4.17
N HIS A 39 4.64 -4.49 -3.89
CA HIS A 39 3.56 -4.62 -4.86
C HIS A 39 2.98 -3.24 -5.14
N HIS A 40 3.19 -2.74 -6.35
CA HIS A 40 2.77 -1.39 -6.70
C HIS A 40 1.30 -1.36 -7.14
N GLY A 41 0.59 -0.36 -6.64
CA GLY A 41 -0.83 -0.17 -6.88
C GLY A 41 -1.24 1.30 -6.89
N TYR A 42 -2.55 1.49 -6.96
CA TYR A 42 -3.20 2.79 -6.99
C TYR A 42 -4.13 2.93 -5.79
N HIS A 43 -4.10 4.11 -5.16
CA HIS A 43 -5.05 4.49 -4.12
C HIS A 43 -6.39 4.87 -4.76
N PHE A 44 -7.48 4.26 -4.28
CA PHE A 44 -8.85 4.69 -4.48
C PHE A 44 -9.53 4.80 -3.11
N PRO A 45 -10.65 5.54 -2.98
CA PRO A 45 -11.37 5.62 -1.72
C PRO A 45 -11.65 4.24 -1.11
N SER A 46 -11.21 4.04 0.13
CA SER A 46 -11.33 2.80 0.91
C SER A 46 -10.64 1.55 0.34
N ILE A 47 -9.91 1.61 -0.79
CA ILE A 47 -9.21 0.46 -1.36
C ILE A 47 -7.86 0.82 -1.99
N ILE A 48 -6.90 -0.10 -1.92
CA ILE A 48 -5.70 -0.07 -2.75
C ILE A 48 -5.88 -1.12 -3.85
N GLN A 49 -5.86 -0.70 -5.11
CA GLN A 49 -5.92 -1.62 -6.25
C GLN A 49 -4.51 -2.01 -6.69
N ILE A 50 -4.22 -3.30 -6.75
CA ILE A 50 -2.93 -3.87 -7.19
C ILE A 50 -3.14 -4.56 -8.55
N PRO A 51 -2.80 -3.92 -9.69
CA PRO A 51 -3.09 -4.45 -11.02
C PRO A 51 -2.43 -5.81 -11.32
N LYS A 52 -1.23 -6.04 -10.77
CA LYS A 52 -0.51 -7.31 -10.93
C LYS A 52 -0.96 -8.38 -9.95
N GLY A 53 -1.83 -8.01 -9.00
CA GLY A 53 -2.22 -8.83 -7.87
C GLY A 53 -1.08 -9.05 -6.87
N ILE A 54 -1.50 -9.52 -5.70
CA ILE A 54 -0.64 -10.10 -4.67
C ILE A 54 -1.20 -11.47 -4.32
N GLU A 55 -0.32 -12.45 -4.10
CA GLU A 55 -0.73 -13.79 -3.69
C GLU A 55 -0.77 -13.85 -2.15
N VAL A 56 -1.94 -14.13 -1.59
CA VAL A 56 -2.19 -14.25 -0.16
C VAL A 56 -2.89 -15.60 0.06
N ASP A 57 -2.28 -16.50 0.84
CA ASP A 57 -2.79 -17.86 1.07
C ASP A 57 -3.18 -18.63 -0.21
N GLY A 58 -2.39 -18.47 -1.28
CA GLY A 58 -2.65 -19.10 -2.59
C GLY A 58 -3.82 -18.49 -3.36
N GLN A 59 -4.38 -17.37 -2.90
CA GLN A 59 -5.39 -16.59 -3.60
C GLN A 59 -4.81 -15.30 -4.16
N MET A 60 -5.18 -14.98 -5.40
CA MET A 60 -4.77 -13.73 -6.03
C MET A 60 -5.69 -12.59 -5.58
N VAL A 61 -5.14 -11.66 -4.80
CA VAL A 61 -5.81 -10.46 -4.32
C VAL A 61 -5.45 -9.29 -5.23
N LEU A 62 -6.46 -8.65 -5.83
CA LEU A 62 -6.28 -7.48 -6.69
C LEU A 62 -6.62 -6.16 -5.99
N ARG A 63 -7.26 -6.25 -4.83
CA ARG A 63 -7.79 -5.12 -4.08
C ARG A 63 -7.61 -5.37 -2.60
N ILE A 64 -6.96 -4.44 -1.91
CA ILE A 64 -6.77 -4.48 -0.47
C ILE A 64 -7.68 -3.41 0.12
N PRO A 65 -8.73 -3.79 0.86
CA PRO A 65 -9.57 -2.81 1.54
C PRO A 65 -8.79 -2.17 2.67
N ILE A 66 -8.88 -0.86 2.77
CA ILE A 66 -8.21 -0.03 3.78
C ILE A 66 -9.26 0.72 4.60
N ASP A 67 -8.91 1.09 5.83
CA ASP A 67 -9.74 1.91 6.68
C ASP A 67 -9.45 3.41 6.49
N ASN A 68 -10.23 4.25 7.18
CA ASN A 68 -10.11 5.70 7.12
C ASN A 68 -8.75 6.21 7.63
N ASP A 69 -8.13 5.49 8.58
CA ASP A 69 -6.84 5.87 9.15
C ASP A 69 -5.73 5.67 8.10
N CYS A 70 -5.77 4.54 7.39
CA CYS A 70 -4.87 4.26 6.28
C CYS A 70 -5.09 5.20 5.10
N GLU A 71 -6.34 5.49 4.74
CA GLU A 71 -6.69 6.46 3.70
C GLU A 71 -6.08 7.83 4.01
N SER A 72 -6.31 8.34 5.23
CA SER A 72 -5.76 9.62 5.70
C SER A 72 -4.23 9.63 5.70
N ALA A 73 -3.58 8.52 6.06
CA ALA A 73 -2.14 8.39 6.07
C ALA A 73 -1.53 8.44 4.66
N ILE A 74 -2.16 7.78 3.69
CA ILE A 74 -1.76 7.81 2.27
C ILE A 74 -1.89 9.22 1.72
N GLU A 75 -3.04 9.88 1.92
CA GLU A 75 -3.28 11.23 1.43
C GLU A 75 -2.29 12.24 2.01
N LYS A 76 -2.07 12.19 3.33
CA LYS A 76 -1.07 13.02 4.01
C LYS A 76 0.33 12.71 3.50
N GLY A 77 0.67 11.44 3.35
CA GLY A 77 1.98 11.02 2.83
C GLY A 77 2.26 11.59 1.44
N ILE A 78 1.27 11.55 0.54
CA ILE A 78 1.38 12.13 -0.81
C ILE A 78 1.46 13.67 -0.74
N ALA A 79 0.70 14.30 0.16
CA ALA A 79 0.73 15.76 0.34
C ALA A 79 2.08 16.24 0.88
N ASP A 80 2.72 15.48 1.77
CA ASP A 80 4.05 15.78 2.34
C ASP A 80 5.18 15.75 1.28
N PHE A 81 4.97 15.11 0.13
CA PHE A 81 5.92 15.08 -0.99
C PHE A 81 5.76 16.24 -1.98
N LYS A 82 4.66 17.01 -1.90
CA LYS A 82 4.41 18.18 -2.75
C LYS A 82 5.00 19.45 -2.15
#